data_AF-A0A8B7AR55-F1
#
_entry.id   AF-A0A8B7AR55-F1
#
_cell.length_a   1.000
_cell.length_b   1.000
_cell.length_c   1.000
_cell.angle_alpha   90.00
_cell.angle_beta   90.00
_cell.angle_gamma   90.00
#
_symmetry.space_group_name_H-M   'P 1'
#
loop_
_entity.id
_entity.type
_entity.pdbx_description
1 polymer ?
#
loop_
_entity_poly.entity_id
_entity_poly.type
_entity_poly.pdbx_seq_one_letter_code
_entity_poly.pdbx_strand_id
1 'polypeptide(L)'
;MGIPTLMMTGLCWDFGMADLRSNCIITGPNLQWVLRLRQVSGPLARKPQHIMKIALGGLVFPPSKLRLPLVPALDGCLRRDIWLDQQAQTSVSAPSSIRNCAVDSQPGIFFPLGTHGEFNLQDIPQPHAEPWAFSLKLGLQLAAGTGPLLALGTPENSPWLSLHLQDQKLVLFLGSGPGLDLPLVSGLPLQLKLGMTRVVVSQGPKEEVLALPPLGLDPLSNLWAQPQGSLFLGAVPGEASSASFCLDGLWAQDQRLDMDQALNRSRDIWTHSCPQSLGHGTDTSH
;
A
#
# COMPACT_ATOMS: atom_id res chain seq x y z
N MET A 1 -30.52 -9.31 4.06
CA MET A 1 -30.44 -8.44 2.87
C MET A 1 -29.17 -7.63 3.01
N GLY A 2 -28.10 -8.06 2.35
CA GLY A 2 -26.81 -7.37 2.42
C GLY A 2 -26.92 -6.03 1.73
N ILE A 3 -26.51 -4.95 2.41
CA ILE A 3 -26.30 -3.67 1.75
C ILE A 3 -25.19 -3.90 0.72
N PRO A 4 -25.44 -3.73 -0.58
CA PRO A 4 -24.38 -3.84 -1.56
C PRO A 4 -23.42 -2.68 -1.30
N THR A 5 -22.23 -2.99 -0.79
CA THR A 5 -21.12 -2.05 -0.76
C THR A 5 -20.75 -1.79 -2.21
N LEU A 6 -21.35 -0.76 -2.81
CA LEU A 6 -20.93 -0.22 -4.10
C LEU A 6 -19.49 0.26 -3.93
N MET A 7 -18.52 -0.60 -4.23
CA MET A 7 -17.14 -0.19 -4.45
C MET A 7 -17.10 0.58 -5.76
N MET A 8 -17.47 1.86 -5.70
CA MET A 8 -17.36 2.81 -6.81
C MET A 8 -15.94 3.39 -6.79
N THR A 9 -15.03 2.76 -7.51
CA THR A 9 -13.63 3.16 -7.60
C THR A 9 -13.41 4.16 -8.75
N GLY A 10 -12.61 5.21 -8.52
CA GLY A 10 -12.05 6.06 -9.59
C GLY A 10 -12.91 7.24 -10.08
N LEU A 11 -13.98 7.62 -9.38
CA LEU A 11 -14.81 8.78 -9.75
C LEU A 11 -14.51 9.99 -8.86
N CYS A 12 -14.65 11.20 -9.43
CA CYS A 12 -14.60 12.44 -8.66
C CYS A 12 -15.95 12.71 -7.97
N TRP A 13 -15.91 13.13 -6.71
CA TRP A 13 -17.09 13.45 -5.90
C TRP A 13 -16.93 14.83 -5.28
N ASP A 14 -18.05 15.57 -5.21
CA ASP A 14 -18.09 16.91 -4.62
C ASP A 14 -18.54 16.83 -3.16
N PHE A 15 -17.60 16.99 -2.23
CA PHE A 15 -17.87 16.99 -0.80
C PHE A 15 -18.03 18.42 -0.27
N GLY A 16 -19.10 18.67 0.49
CA GLY A 16 -19.34 19.93 1.19
C GLY A 16 -19.50 19.72 2.70
N MET A 17 -19.11 20.72 3.49
CA MET A 17 -19.48 20.80 4.90
C MET A 17 -19.86 22.26 5.19
N ALA A 18 -21.09 22.47 5.65
CA ALA A 18 -21.62 23.78 5.99
C ALA A 18 -22.18 23.77 7.42
N ASP A 19 -22.22 24.94 8.07
CA ASP A 19 -22.83 25.16 9.39
C ASP A 19 -22.33 24.26 10.53
N LEU A 20 -21.45 24.80 11.38
CA LEU A 20 -21.10 24.24 12.70
C LEU A 20 -22.29 24.17 13.70
N ARG A 21 -23.52 24.51 13.26
CA ARG A 21 -24.76 24.44 14.06
C ARG A 21 -25.63 23.24 13.70
N SER A 22 -25.04 22.03 13.73
CA SER A 22 -25.73 20.72 13.85
C SER A 22 -25.98 19.89 12.58
N ASN A 23 -25.55 20.31 11.38
CA ASN A 23 -25.85 19.56 10.15
C ASN A 23 -24.61 19.43 9.25
N CYS A 24 -24.00 18.24 9.16
CA CYS A 24 -23.03 17.95 8.09
C CYS A 24 -23.77 17.33 6.90
N ILE A 25 -23.61 17.88 5.69
CA ILE A 25 -24.29 17.39 4.50
C ILE A 25 -23.21 16.94 3.51
N ILE A 26 -23.07 15.63 3.28
CA ILE A 26 -22.15 15.10 2.26
C ILE A 26 -22.96 14.86 0.97
N THR A 27 -22.73 15.68 -0.04
CA THR A 27 -23.35 15.50 -1.36
C THR A 27 -22.51 14.55 -2.21
N GLY A 28 -23.15 13.77 -3.09
CA GLY A 28 -22.46 12.93 -4.07
C GLY A 28 -23.30 12.79 -5.34
N PRO A 29 -22.68 12.61 -6.53
CA PRO A 29 -23.34 12.61 -7.85
C PRO A 29 -24.61 11.76 -7.97
N ASN A 30 -24.76 10.67 -7.21
CA ASN A 30 -25.93 9.77 -7.33
C ASN A 30 -26.67 9.49 -6.01
N LEU A 31 -26.21 10.00 -4.86
CA LEU A 31 -26.83 9.78 -3.54
C LEU A 31 -26.52 10.96 -2.60
N GLN A 32 -27.55 11.52 -1.96
CA GLN A 32 -27.41 12.57 -0.96
C GLN A 32 -27.19 11.94 0.43
N TRP A 33 -25.94 11.83 0.87
CA TRP A 33 -25.61 11.31 2.20
C TRP A 33 -25.58 12.44 3.24
N VAL A 34 -26.65 12.58 4.01
CA VAL A 34 -26.73 13.64 5.03
C VAL A 34 -26.39 13.10 6.42
N LEU A 35 -25.22 13.46 6.94
CA LEU A 35 -24.84 13.18 8.33
C LEU A 35 -25.25 14.34 9.26
N ARG A 36 -26.45 14.27 9.83
CA ARG A 36 -26.94 15.30 10.76
C ARG A 36 -26.48 15.04 12.20
N LEU A 37 -25.50 15.80 12.70
CA LEU A 37 -25.04 15.77 14.09
C LEU A 37 -25.93 16.65 14.98
N ARG A 38 -26.98 16.07 15.58
CA ARG A 38 -28.04 16.80 16.32
C ARG A 38 -27.59 17.59 17.56
N GLN A 39 -26.37 17.40 18.07
CA GLN A 39 -25.90 18.07 19.28
C GLN A 39 -24.40 18.35 19.20
N VAL A 40 -24.04 19.59 18.90
CA VAL A 40 -22.66 20.09 18.98
C VAL A 40 -22.64 21.20 20.03
N SER A 41 -22.14 20.90 21.22
CA SER A 41 -21.96 21.86 22.31
C SER A 41 -20.50 21.90 22.71
N GLY A 42 -19.89 23.08 22.65
CA GLY A 42 -18.54 23.32 23.13
C GLY A 42 -18.42 24.73 23.70
N PRO A 43 -17.60 24.95 24.74
CA PRO A 43 -17.37 26.29 25.25
C PRO A 43 -16.62 27.09 24.18
N LEU A 44 -17.29 28.08 23.61
CA LEU A 44 -16.63 29.21 22.97
C LEU A 44 -15.93 30.00 24.08
N ALA A 45 -14.78 29.50 24.53
CA ALA A 45 -13.91 30.26 25.41
C ALA A 45 -13.68 31.61 24.73
N ARG A 46 -14.09 32.70 25.39
CA ARG A 46 -13.97 34.08 24.93
C ARG A 46 -12.49 34.44 24.76
N LYS A 47 -11.89 34.01 23.66
CA LYS A 47 -10.63 34.54 23.15
C LYS A 47 -10.98 35.68 22.19
N PRO A 48 -10.30 36.83 22.26
CA PRO A 48 -10.59 37.99 21.41
C PRO A 48 -10.37 37.73 19.92
N GLN A 49 -9.64 36.66 19.56
CA GLN A 49 -9.48 36.19 18.18
C GLN A 49 -10.01 34.76 18.04
N HIS A 50 -10.89 34.58 17.06
CA HIS A 50 -11.43 33.27 16.70
C HIS A 50 -10.44 32.65 15.70
N ILE A 51 -9.73 31.59 16.12
CA ILE A 51 -8.79 30.88 15.26
C ILE A 51 -9.40 29.53 14.91
N MET A 52 -9.64 29.31 13.62
CA MET A 52 -10.00 28.01 13.07
C MET A 52 -8.77 27.42 12.38
N LYS A 53 -8.48 26.14 12.65
CA LYS A 53 -7.42 25.39 11.98
C LYS A 53 -8.08 24.25 11.20
N ILE A 54 -7.82 24.22 9.90
CA ILE A 54 -8.28 23.15 9.00
C ILE A 54 -7.02 22.42 8.54
N ALA A 55 -7.02 21.10 8.65
CA ALA A 55 -5.96 20.25 8.09
C ALA A 55 -6.57 19.35 7.02
N LEU A 56 -5.79 19.13 5.97
CA LEU A 56 -6.16 18.34 4.81
C LEU A 56 -5.24 17.12 4.73
N GLY A 57 -5.82 15.94 4.49
CA GLY A 57 -5.04 14.70 4.37
C GLY A 57 -4.31 14.26 5.64
N GLY A 58 -4.68 14.79 6.81
CA GLY A 58 -4.01 14.47 8.07
C GLY A 58 -4.69 15.09 9.29
N LEU A 59 -4.13 14.83 10.47
CA LEU A 59 -4.66 15.28 11.75
C LEU A 59 -3.77 16.34 12.39
N VAL A 60 -4.37 17.36 13.03
CA VAL A 60 -3.65 18.37 13.83
C VAL A 60 -3.30 17.91 15.25
N PHE A 61 -3.64 16.66 15.58
CA PHE A 61 -3.40 16.04 16.88
C PHE A 61 -3.15 14.54 16.71
N PRO A 62 -2.56 13.85 17.70
CA PRO A 62 -2.26 12.43 17.59
C PRO A 62 -3.51 11.55 17.35
N PRO A 63 -3.44 10.52 16.48
CA PRO A 63 -4.57 9.62 16.23
C PRO A 63 -5.15 8.97 17.49
N SER A 64 -4.32 8.75 18.53
CA SER A 64 -4.75 8.21 19.83
C SER A 64 -5.76 9.08 20.59
N LYS A 65 -5.95 10.34 20.18
CA LYS A 65 -6.97 11.23 20.74
C LYS A 65 -8.30 11.20 19.97
N LEU A 66 -8.39 10.44 18.88
CA LEU A 66 -9.65 10.22 18.19
C LEU A 66 -10.57 9.34 19.04
N ARG A 67 -11.88 9.61 18.99
CA ARG A 67 -12.88 8.77 19.68
C ARG A 67 -12.96 7.37 19.09
N LEU A 68 -12.70 7.25 17.79
CA LEU A 68 -12.62 5.99 17.07
C LEU A 68 -11.21 5.88 16.49
N PRO A 69 -10.48 4.78 16.75
CA PRO A 69 -9.19 4.53 16.13
C PRO A 69 -9.31 4.60 14.61
N LEU A 70 -8.40 5.33 13.97
CA LEU A 70 -8.34 5.50 12.51
C LEU A 70 -6.87 5.57 12.09
N VAL A 71 -6.52 4.88 11.01
CA VAL A 71 -5.28 5.11 10.25
C VAL A 71 -5.52 6.33 9.35
N PRO A 72 -4.86 7.47 9.59
CA PRO A 72 -5.22 8.73 8.92
C PRO A 72 -4.67 8.85 7.50
N ALA A 73 -3.83 7.92 7.06
CA ALA A 73 -3.28 7.93 5.71
C ALA A 73 -4.41 7.77 4.68
N LEU A 74 -4.39 8.60 3.65
CA LEU A 74 -5.38 8.60 2.58
C LEU A 74 -4.66 8.83 1.25
N ASP A 75 -4.67 7.81 0.40
CA ASP A 75 -4.33 7.95 -1.01
C ASP A 75 -5.57 8.43 -1.77
N GLY A 76 -5.69 9.76 -1.87
CA GLY A 76 -6.84 10.41 -2.46
C GLY A 76 -6.48 11.74 -3.09
N CYS A 77 -7.19 12.08 -4.17
CA CYS A 77 -6.97 13.32 -4.89
C CYS A 77 -8.04 14.36 -4.56
N LEU A 78 -7.61 15.61 -4.41
CA LEU A 78 -8.48 16.76 -4.22
C LEU A 78 -8.24 17.78 -5.32
N ARG A 79 -9.32 18.39 -5.81
CA ARG A 79 -9.28 19.46 -6.80
C ARG A 79 -10.39 20.46 -6.53
N ARG A 80 -10.19 21.71 -6.96
CA ARG A 80 -11.20 22.78 -6.88
C ARG A 80 -11.72 23.01 -5.46
N ASP A 81 -10.83 22.97 -4.49
CA ASP A 81 -11.16 23.17 -3.08
C ASP A 81 -11.53 24.63 -2.77
N ILE A 82 -12.60 24.79 -2.01
CA ILE A 82 -13.12 26.08 -1.54
C ILE A 82 -13.21 26.01 -0.03
N TRP A 83 -12.51 26.90 0.67
CA TRP A 83 -12.47 26.95 2.12
C TRP A 83 -13.05 28.27 2.61
N LEU A 84 -14.15 28.22 3.35
CA LEU A 84 -14.82 29.41 3.92
C LEU A 84 -15.12 30.47 2.86
N ASP A 85 -15.72 30.04 1.74
CA ASP A 85 -16.06 30.87 0.56
C ASP A 85 -14.86 31.56 -0.11
N GLN A 86 -13.64 31.17 0.26
CA GLN A 86 -12.41 31.59 -0.39
C GLN A 86 -11.78 30.40 -1.09
N GLN A 87 -11.47 30.56 -2.37
CA GLN A 87 -10.65 29.58 -3.06
C GLN A 87 -9.26 29.60 -2.42
N ALA A 88 -8.77 28.45 -1.95
CA ALA A 88 -7.46 28.41 -1.34
C ALA A 88 -6.40 28.84 -2.35
N GLN A 89 -5.61 29.84 -1.96
CA GLN A 89 -4.34 30.11 -2.62
C GLN A 89 -3.31 29.19 -1.96
N THR A 90 -2.85 28.17 -2.69
CA THR A 90 -1.75 27.31 -2.23
C THR A 90 -0.51 28.17 -2.01
N SER A 91 -0.14 28.40 -0.75
CA SER A 91 1.14 29.02 -0.43
C SER A 91 2.28 28.08 -0.85
N VAL A 92 3.36 28.66 -1.38
CA VAL A 92 4.55 27.97 -1.97
C VAL A 92 5.29 27.07 -0.96
N SER A 93 4.81 26.98 0.28
CA SER A 93 5.38 26.19 1.38
C SER A 93 4.69 24.84 1.56
N ALA A 94 4.03 24.30 0.53
CA ALA A 94 3.45 22.97 0.60
C ALA A 94 4.55 21.95 0.93
N PRO A 95 4.36 21.07 1.94
CA PRO A 95 5.32 20.03 2.22
C PRO A 95 5.51 19.14 0.99
N SER A 96 6.72 18.65 0.75
CA SER A 96 7.12 17.81 -0.40
C SER A 96 6.35 16.50 -0.59
N SER A 97 5.37 16.23 0.28
CA SER A 97 4.47 15.08 0.22
C SER A 97 3.17 15.33 -0.56
N ILE A 98 2.83 16.59 -0.86
CA ILE A 98 1.68 16.93 -1.71
C ILE A 98 2.13 16.81 -3.17
N ARG A 99 1.67 15.76 -3.84
CA ARG A 99 1.99 15.45 -5.24
C ARG A 99 0.77 15.67 -6.13
N ASN A 100 1.02 15.94 -7.41
CA ASN A 100 -0.03 15.91 -8.41
C ASN A 100 -0.49 14.45 -8.59
N CYS A 101 -1.81 14.26 -8.62
CA CYS A 101 -2.41 12.95 -8.85
C CYS A 101 -2.34 12.59 -10.34
N ALA A 102 -2.30 11.30 -10.67
CA ALA A 102 -2.51 10.87 -12.04
C ALA A 102 -3.92 11.23 -12.51
N VAL A 103 -4.05 11.66 -13.78
CA VAL A 103 -5.33 11.98 -14.40
C VAL A 103 -6.23 10.74 -14.43
N ASP A 104 -5.66 9.61 -14.82
CA ASP A 104 -6.33 8.32 -14.88
C ASP A 104 -5.63 7.32 -13.95
N SER A 105 -6.38 6.85 -12.95
CA SER A 105 -5.91 5.86 -11.99
C SER A 105 -6.86 4.68 -11.91
N GLN A 106 -6.30 3.51 -11.61
CA GLN A 106 -7.03 2.27 -11.34
C GLN A 106 -6.74 1.82 -9.91
N PRO A 107 -7.62 1.01 -9.29
CA PRO A 107 -7.36 0.45 -7.97
C PRO A 107 -6.08 -0.39 -7.96
N GLY A 108 -5.24 -0.21 -6.95
CA GLY A 108 -4.04 -1.00 -6.78
C GLY A 108 -3.03 -0.34 -5.83
N ILE A 109 -1.84 -0.91 -5.75
CA ILE A 109 -0.72 -0.38 -4.97
C ILE A 109 0.42 -0.15 -5.94
N PHE A 110 0.80 1.09 -6.17
CA PHE A 110 1.88 1.43 -7.09
C PHE A 110 3.18 1.69 -6.35
N PHE A 111 4.22 0.98 -6.77
CA PHE A 111 5.60 1.16 -6.35
C PHE A 111 6.38 1.86 -7.46
N PRO A 112 6.64 3.18 -7.33
CA PRO A 112 7.60 3.85 -8.18
C PRO A 112 9.01 3.27 -8.00
N LEU A 113 9.87 3.59 -8.96
CA LEU A 113 11.30 3.28 -8.94
C LEU A 113 11.98 3.72 -7.63
N GLY A 114 12.77 2.81 -7.06
CA GLY A 114 13.51 3.03 -5.81
C GLY A 114 12.66 3.07 -4.53
N THR A 115 11.35 2.85 -4.61
CA THR A 115 10.48 2.83 -3.42
C THR A 115 10.45 1.47 -2.75
N HIS A 116 10.19 1.48 -1.45
CA HIS A 116 10.13 0.27 -0.62
C HIS A 116 8.99 0.34 0.40
N GLY A 117 8.45 -0.83 0.74
CA GLY A 117 7.52 -1.04 1.84
C GLY A 117 7.95 -2.24 2.68
N GLU A 118 7.69 -2.17 3.98
CA GLU A 118 8.10 -3.17 4.97
C GLU A 118 6.93 -3.52 5.88
N PHE A 119 6.66 -4.81 6.03
CA PHE A 119 5.70 -5.33 7.01
C PHE A 119 6.42 -6.20 8.04
N ASN A 120 6.07 -6.03 9.31
CA ASN A 120 6.50 -6.95 10.36
C ASN A 120 5.77 -8.29 10.19
N LEU A 121 6.51 -9.39 10.15
CA LEU A 121 5.93 -10.73 10.01
C LEU A 121 5.13 -11.16 11.25
N GLN A 122 5.37 -10.56 12.42
CA GLN A 122 4.56 -10.81 13.62
C GLN A 122 3.12 -10.25 13.51
N ASP A 123 2.92 -9.23 12.65
CA ASP A 123 1.61 -8.61 12.42
C ASP A 123 0.83 -9.31 11.27
N ILE A 124 1.49 -10.23 10.57
CA ILE A 124 0.92 -11.05 9.49
C ILE A 124 0.46 -12.39 10.09
N PRO A 125 -0.64 -13.01 9.60
CA PRO A 125 -1.08 -14.30 10.11
C PRO A 125 0.05 -15.33 10.09
N GLN A 126 0.18 -16.05 11.20
CA GLN A 126 1.22 -17.06 11.33
C GLN A 126 1.03 -18.18 10.28
N PRO A 127 2.13 -18.73 9.75
CA PRO A 127 2.07 -19.89 8.88
C PRO A 127 1.34 -21.06 9.56
N HIS A 128 0.75 -21.95 8.76
CA HIS A 128 0.22 -23.21 9.27
C HIS A 128 1.34 -23.97 9.98
N ALA A 129 1.05 -24.66 11.09
CA ALA A 129 2.08 -25.37 11.86
C ALA A 129 2.39 -26.77 11.28
N GLU A 130 1.38 -27.50 10.80
CA GLU A 130 1.55 -28.85 10.27
C GLU A 130 0.66 -29.14 9.04
N PRO A 131 1.24 -29.38 7.85
CA PRO A 131 2.64 -29.11 7.51
C PRO A 131 2.93 -27.59 7.53
N TRP A 132 4.15 -27.20 7.91
CA TRP A 132 4.54 -25.79 7.88
C TRP A 132 4.39 -25.22 6.47
N ALA A 133 3.56 -24.18 6.32
CA ALA A 133 3.29 -23.57 5.03
C ALA A 133 3.00 -22.08 5.12
N PHE A 134 3.81 -21.27 4.42
CA PHE A 134 3.55 -19.86 4.19
C PHE A 134 3.06 -19.57 2.77
N SER A 135 1.95 -18.87 2.60
CA SER A 135 1.44 -18.49 1.28
C SER A 135 1.37 -16.97 1.11
N LEU A 136 1.77 -16.52 -0.07
CA LEU A 136 1.68 -15.12 -0.48
C LEU A 136 1.15 -15.04 -1.91
N LYS A 137 0.28 -14.07 -2.16
CA LYS A 137 -0.29 -13.79 -3.48
C LYS A 137 -0.14 -12.30 -3.80
N LEU A 138 0.43 -12.00 -4.96
CA LEU A 138 0.60 -10.65 -5.49
C LEU A 138 -0.21 -10.52 -6.78
N GLY A 139 -1.15 -9.57 -6.81
CA GLY A 139 -1.94 -9.28 -8.02
C GLY A 139 -1.16 -8.44 -9.03
N LEU A 140 -0.05 -8.94 -9.60
CA LEU A 140 0.80 -8.11 -10.45
C LEU A 140 0.09 -7.68 -11.77
N GLN A 141 -0.26 -6.40 -11.87
CA GLN A 141 -0.92 -5.84 -13.06
C GLN A 141 0.09 -5.30 -14.07
N LEU A 142 1.02 -4.49 -13.59
CA LEU A 142 2.05 -3.82 -14.40
C LEU A 142 3.40 -4.04 -13.72
N ALA A 143 4.45 -4.28 -14.51
CA ALA A 143 5.82 -4.37 -14.02
C ALA A 143 6.81 -3.98 -15.12
N ALA A 144 7.84 -3.22 -14.77
CA ALA A 144 8.93 -2.84 -15.66
C ALA A 144 10.23 -2.59 -14.88
N GLY A 145 11.36 -2.67 -15.58
CA GLY A 145 12.69 -2.44 -15.01
C GLY A 145 13.27 -3.66 -14.32
N THR A 146 14.32 -3.44 -13.53
CA THR A 146 15.06 -4.51 -12.85
C THR A 146 15.28 -4.15 -11.39
N GLY A 147 15.06 -5.12 -10.50
CA GLY A 147 15.28 -4.97 -9.07
C GLY A 147 14.39 -5.88 -8.23
N PRO A 148 14.54 -5.83 -6.90
CA PRO A 148 13.71 -6.62 -5.99
C PRO A 148 12.23 -6.23 -6.10
N LEU A 149 11.38 -7.24 -6.27
CA LEU A 149 9.93 -7.12 -6.14
C LEU A 149 9.51 -7.39 -4.69
N LEU A 150 10.12 -8.40 -4.09
CA LEU A 150 9.79 -8.90 -2.77
C LEU A 150 10.99 -9.57 -2.10
N ALA A 151 11.10 -9.46 -0.78
CA ALA A 151 12.04 -10.24 -0.01
C ALA A 151 11.50 -10.60 1.39
N LEU A 152 11.97 -11.73 1.94
CA LEU A 152 11.77 -12.15 3.32
C LEU A 152 13.14 -12.21 4.00
N GLY A 153 13.28 -11.47 5.10
CA GLY A 153 14.57 -11.22 5.71
C GLY A 153 14.48 -10.51 7.05
N THR A 154 15.64 -10.18 7.59
CA THR A 154 15.79 -9.13 8.61
C THR A 154 16.50 -7.94 7.97
N PRO A 155 16.25 -6.69 8.40
CA PRO A 155 16.89 -5.49 7.82
C PRO A 155 18.43 -5.51 7.81
N GLU A 156 19.05 -6.21 8.76
CA GLU A 156 20.50 -6.22 8.98
C GLU A 156 21.25 -7.28 8.16
N ASN A 157 20.54 -8.28 7.63
CA ASN A 157 21.16 -9.43 6.95
C ASN A 157 20.67 -9.53 5.51
N SER A 158 21.41 -10.25 4.68
CA SER A 158 20.92 -10.62 3.36
C SER A 158 19.60 -11.36 3.46
N PRO A 159 18.63 -11.08 2.57
CA PRO A 159 17.33 -11.76 2.61
C PRO A 159 17.51 -13.27 2.40
N TRP A 160 16.74 -14.06 3.15
CA TRP A 160 16.74 -15.52 2.98
C TRP A 160 16.02 -15.95 1.72
N LEU A 161 15.02 -15.17 1.30
CA LEU A 161 14.29 -15.38 0.06
C LEU A 161 14.08 -14.02 -0.57
N SER A 162 14.46 -13.87 -1.84
CA SER A 162 14.14 -12.69 -2.61
C SER A 162 13.59 -13.06 -3.98
N LEU A 163 12.72 -12.23 -4.49
CA LEU A 163 12.15 -12.35 -5.82
C LEU A 163 12.46 -11.06 -6.56
N HIS A 164 13.25 -11.17 -7.61
CA HIS A 164 13.69 -10.04 -8.41
C HIS A 164 12.95 -10.01 -9.74
N LEU A 165 12.54 -8.82 -10.14
CA LEU A 165 12.13 -8.53 -11.49
C LEU A 165 13.38 -8.27 -12.32
N GLN A 166 13.47 -8.91 -13.47
CA GLN A 166 14.50 -8.67 -14.50
C GLN A 166 13.77 -8.49 -15.83
N ASP A 167 13.26 -7.27 -16.05
CA ASP A 167 12.37 -6.91 -17.15
C ASP A 167 11.08 -7.74 -17.17
N GLN A 168 10.94 -8.69 -18.10
CA GLN A 168 9.75 -9.56 -18.24
C GLN A 168 9.95 -10.95 -17.62
N LYS A 169 10.87 -11.05 -16.67
CA LYS A 169 11.26 -12.30 -16.04
C LYS A 169 11.33 -12.11 -14.53
N LEU A 170 10.87 -13.10 -13.79
CA LEU A 170 11.06 -13.18 -12.35
C LEU A 170 12.18 -14.16 -12.04
N VAL A 171 13.05 -13.78 -11.13
CA VAL A 171 14.14 -14.62 -10.64
C VAL A 171 13.99 -14.77 -9.14
N LEU A 172 13.74 -16.00 -8.69
CA LEU A 172 13.68 -16.34 -7.27
C LEU A 172 15.08 -16.71 -6.78
N PHE A 173 15.55 -16.04 -5.73
CA PHE A 173 16.77 -16.39 -5.01
C PHE A 173 16.43 -16.92 -3.62
N LEU A 174 17.15 -17.97 -3.22
CA LEU A 174 17.12 -18.51 -1.88
C LEU A 174 18.50 -18.37 -1.26
N GLY A 175 18.67 -17.39 -0.38
CA GLY A 175 19.98 -16.96 0.13
C GLY A 175 20.95 -16.65 -1.02
N SER A 176 22.16 -17.21 -0.96
CA SER A 176 23.18 -17.10 -2.02
C SER A 176 23.12 -18.22 -3.07
N GLY A 177 21.98 -18.92 -3.18
CA GLY A 177 21.79 -20.04 -4.11
C GLY A 177 21.56 -19.62 -5.58
N PRO A 178 21.47 -20.59 -6.51
CA PRO A 178 21.15 -20.32 -7.90
C PRO A 178 19.74 -19.75 -8.03
N GLY A 179 19.57 -18.76 -8.91
CA GLY A 179 18.27 -18.16 -9.21
C GLY A 179 17.38 -19.10 -10.02
N LEU A 180 16.09 -19.17 -9.67
CA LEU A 180 15.08 -19.88 -10.45
C LEU A 180 14.26 -18.91 -11.28
N ASP A 181 14.21 -19.19 -12.57
CA ASP A 181 13.63 -18.31 -13.57
C ASP A 181 12.17 -18.65 -13.85
N LEU A 182 11.29 -17.65 -13.78
CA LEU A 182 9.90 -17.76 -14.17
C LEU A 182 9.55 -16.64 -15.17
N PRO A 183 9.02 -16.96 -16.36
CA PRO A 183 8.57 -15.94 -17.30
C PRO A 183 7.37 -15.19 -16.74
N LEU A 184 7.42 -13.86 -16.77
CA LEU A 184 6.35 -13.04 -16.24
C LEU A 184 5.21 -12.86 -17.25
N VAL A 185 3.98 -13.03 -16.80
CA VAL A 185 2.77 -12.77 -17.58
C VAL A 185 1.94 -11.69 -16.88
N SER A 186 1.85 -10.51 -17.49
CA SER A 186 1.09 -9.37 -16.95
C SER A 186 -0.39 -9.71 -16.74
N GLY A 187 -0.95 -9.26 -15.61
CA GLY A 187 -2.36 -9.45 -15.27
C GLY A 187 -2.70 -10.80 -14.63
N LEU A 188 -1.74 -11.73 -14.53
CA LEU A 188 -1.93 -12.97 -13.76
C LEU A 188 -1.34 -12.83 -12.35
N PRO A 189 -2.07 -13.28 -11.31
CA PRO A 189 -1.58 -13.21 -9.95
C PRO A 189 -0.38 -14.14 -9.78
N LEU A 190 0.67 -13.61 -9.18
CA LEU A 190 1.83 -14.36 -8.76
C LEU A 190 1.55 -14.96 -7.38
N GLN A 191 1.79 -16.25 -7.22
CA GLN A 191 1.67 -16.95 -5.94
C GLN A 191 3.01 -17.54 -5.54
N LEU A 192 3.40 -17.31 -4.30
CA LEU A 192 4.55 -17.89 -3.66
C LEU A 192 4.05 -18.75 -2.49
N LYS A 193 4.40 -20.04 -2.51
CA LYS A 193 4.12 -20.97 -1.41
C LYS A 193 5.43 -21.53 -0.90
N LEU A 194 5.71 -21.24 0.36
CA LEU A 194 6.87 -21.72 1.09
C LEU A 194 6.41 -22.91 1.92
N GLY A 195 7.06 -24.05 1.74
CA GLY A 195 6.89 -25.22 2.59
C GLY A 195 8.26 -25.72 3.05
N MET A 196 8.28 -26.56 4.07
CA MET A 196 9.52 -26.97 4.75
C MET A 196 10.61 -27.53 3.81
N THR A 197 10.21 -28.19 2.72
CA THR A 197 11.09 -28.90 1.79
C THR A 197 11.09 -28.34 0.36
N ARG A 198 10.19 -27.41 0.05
CA ARG A 198 10.07 -26.82 -1.28
C ARG A 198 9.52 -25.40 -1.24
N VAL A 199 10.00 -24.57 -2.15
CA VAL A 199 9.41 -23.29 -2.50
C VAL A 199 8.75 -23.43 -3.86
N VAL A 200 7.49 -23.03 -3.95
CA VAL A 200 6.71 -23.07 -5.18
C VAL A 200 6.38 -21.64 -5.58
N VAL A 201 6.76 -21.28 -6.80
CA VAL A 201 6.34 -20.02 -7.44
C VAL A 201 5.43 -20.36 -8.60
N SER A 202 4.24 -19.81 -8.62
CA SER A 202 3.28 -20.06 -9.69
C SER A 202 2.66 -18.77 -10.19
N GLN A 203 2.39 -18.73 -11.50
CA GLN A 203 1.67 -17.64 -12.14
C GLN A 203 0.70 -18.24 -13.16
N GLY A 204 -0.59 -18.26 -12.81
CA GLY A 204 -1.60 -18.96 -13.60
C GLY A 204 -1.30 -20.47 -13.70
N PRO A 205 -1.22 -21.04 -14.93
CA PRO A 205 -0.94 -22.47 -15.12
C PRO A 205 0.55 -22.83 -15.05
N LYS A 206 1.45 -21.84 -14.99
CA LYS A 206 2.90 -22.09 -14.88
C LYS A 206 3.28 -22.19 -13.42
N GLU A 207 4.02 -23.23 -13.07
CA GLU A 207 4.52 -23.48 -11.73
C GLU A 207 5.97 -23.92 -11.82
N GLU A 208 6.82 -23.28 -11.02
CA GLU A 208 8.23 -23.62 -10.86
C GLU A 208 8.47 -23.98 -9.40
N VAL A 209 9.17 -25.09 -9.18
CA VAL A 209 9.38 -25.67 -7.86
C VAL A 209 10.86 -25.74 -7.55
N LEU A 210 11.29 -25.04 -6.51
CA LEU A 210 12.63 -25.13 -5.97
C LEU A 210 12.63 -26.13 -4.80
N ALA A 211 13.27 -27.29 -5.01
CA ALA A 211 13.52 -28.24 -3.92
C ALA A 211 14.60 -27.70 -2.99
N LEU A 212 14.39 -27.84 -1.68
CA LEU A 212 15.29 -27.31 -0.67
C LEU A 212 16.29 -28.37 -0.20
N PRO A 213 17.52 -27.97 0.19
CA PRO A 213 18.47 -28.91 0.77
C PRO A 213 17.94 -29.54 2.07
N PRO A 214 18.47 -30.71 2.48
CA PRO A 214 18.01 -31.42 3.69
C PRO A 214 18.13 -30.64 5.01
N LEU A 215 18.92 -29.56 5.04
CA LEU A 215 19.08 -28.65 6.18
C LEU A 215 17.88 -27.70 6.36
N GLY A 216 16.85 -27.77 5.51
CA GLY A 216 15.52 -27.19 5.75
C GLY A 216 15.44 -25.66 5.74
N LEU A 217 14.21 -25.15 5.90
CA LEU A 217 13.89 -23.74 6.10
C LEU A 217 13.78 -23.37 7.59
N ASP A 218 14.49 -24.06 8.48
CA ASP A 218 14.47 -23.72 9.92
C ASP A 218 14.75 -22.22 10.18
N PRO A 219 15.68 -21.54 9.47
CA PRO A 219 15.86 -20.10 9.62
C PRO A 219 14.64 -19.27 9.17
N LEU A 220 13.93 -19.71 8.12
CA LEU A 220 12.80 -18.98 7.55
C LEU A 220 11.52 -19.18 8.36
N SER A 221 11.29 -20.37 8.91
CA SER A 221 10.18 -20.62 9.83
C SER A 221 10.35 -19.84 11.14
N ASN A 222 11.60 -19.76 11.64
CA ASN A 222 11.95 -18.95 12.79
C ASN A 222 11.82 -17.44 12.54
N LEU A 223 11.70 -17.00 11.29
CA LEU A 223 11.58 -15.58 10.96
C LEU A 223 10.32 -14.95 11.56
N TRP A 224 9.21 -15.69 11.63
CA TRP A 224 7.98 -15.23 12.29
C TRP A 224 8.12 -15.09 13.81
N ALA A 225 9.09 -15.78 14.43
CA ALA A 225 9.38 -15.65 15.84
C ALA A 225 10.32 -14.46 16.14
N GLN A 226 11.03 -13.94 15.12
CA GLN A 226 11.98 -12.85 15.28
C GLN A 226 11.25 -11.49 15.29
N PRO A 227 11.56 -10.59 16.24
CA PRO A 227 10.99 -9.24 16.26
C PRO A 227 11.36 -8.39 15.03
N GLN A 228 12.49 -8.71 14.41
CA GLN A 228 13.04 -8.02 13.24
C GLN A 228 12.66 -8.72 11.93
N GLY A 229 11.81 -9.75 11.98
CA GLY A 229 11.40 -10.51 10.80
C GLY A 229 10.46 -9.69 9.94
N SER A 230 10.88 -9.41 8.71
CA SER A 230 10.17 -8.49 7.83
C SER A 230 9.90 -9.07 6.44
N LEU A 231 8.75 -8.68 5.90
CA LEU A 231 8.39 -8.80 4.49
C LEU A 231 8.65 -7.45 3.82
N PHE A 232 9.60 -7.44 2.90
CA PHE A 232 9.96 -6.27 2.09
C PHE A 232 9.32 -6.35 0.71
N LEU A 233 8.91 -5.19 0.19
CA LEU A 233 8.37 -5.01 -1.16
C LEU A 233 9.09 -3.87 -1.85
N GLY A 234 9.45 -4.06 -3.11
CA GLY A 234 10.22 -3.10 -3.88
C GLY A 234 11.69 -3.08 -3.47
N ALA A 235 12.31 -1.88 -3.56
CA ALA A 235 13.72 -1.68 -3.27
C ALA A 235 14.08 -2.15 -1.86
N VAL A 236 15.25 -2.79 -1.70
CA VAL A 236 15.81 -3.09 -0.38
C VAL A 236 16.85 -2.00 -0.06
N PRO A 237 16.96 -1.53 1.21
CA PRO A 237 17.95 -0.51 1.57
C PRO A 237 19.37 -0.91 1.13
N GLY A 238 20.04 -0.03 0.38
CA GLY A 238 21.40 -0.25 -0.12
C GLY A 238 21.50 -0.90 -1.51
N GLU A 239 20.39 -1.30 -2.13
CA GLU A 239 20.36 -1.86 -3.48
C GLU A 239 19.76 -0.85 -4.48
N ALA A 240 20.44 -0.65 -5.62
CA ALA A 240 19.91 0.16 -6.70
C ALA A 240 18.81 -0.62 -7.44
N SER A 241 17.58 -0.11 -7.40
CA SER A 241 16.42 -0.71 -8.07
C SER A 241 15.84 0.26 -9.09
N SER A 242 15.69 -0.20 -10.33
CA SER A 242 14.91 0.48 -11.37
C SER A 242 13.52 -0.13 -11.54
N ALA A 243 13.15 -1.11 -10.71
CA ALA A 243 11.87 -1.78 -10.78
C ALA A 243 10.73 -0.82 -10.42
N SER A 244 9.69 -0.83 -11.23
CA SER A 244 8.42 -0.16 -10.96
C SER A 244 7.28 -1.10 -11.28
N PHE A 245 6.28 -1.17 -10.41
CA PHE A 245 5.21 -2.13 -10.56
C PHE A 245 3.93 -1.72 -9.84
N CYS A 246 2.80 -2.26 -10.32
CA CYS A 246 1.49 -2.10 -9.73
C CYS A 246 0.95 -3.46 -9.28
N LEU A 247 0.42 -3.49 -8.05
CA LEU A 247 -0.26 -4.64 -7.47
C LEU A 247 -1.76 -4.38 -7.33
N ASP A 248 -2.58 -5.21 -7.94
CA ASP A 248 -3.99 -5.39 -7.56
C ASP A 248 -4.08 -6.22 -6.28
N GLY A 249 -3.63 -5.61 -5.20
CA GLY A 249 -3.61 -6.23 -3.87
C GLY A 249 -2.44 -7.17 -3.60
N LEU A 250 -2.26 -7.37 -2.31
CA LEU A 250 -1.23 -8.20 -1.69
C LEU A 250 -1.92 -9.01 -0.60
N TRP A 251 -1.73 -10.34 -0.62
CA TRP A 251 -2.30 -11.23 0.38
C TRP A 251 -1.23 -12.13 0.96
N ALA A 252 -1.23 -12.26 2.28
CA ALA A 252 -0.45 -13.24 3.03
C ALA A 252 -1.42 -14.11 3.83
N GLN A 253 -1.36 -15.44 3.67
CA GLN A 253 -2.30 -16.37 4.34
C GLN A 253 -3.77 -15.97 4.16
N ASP A 254 -4.15 -15.62 2.94
CA ASP A 254 -5.51 -15.16 2.59
C ASP A 254 -5.97 -13.85 3.26
N GLN A 255 -5.13 -13.22 4.09
CA GLN A 255 -5.35 -11.88 4.62
C GLN A 255 -4.77 -10.84 3.67
N ARG A 256 -5.59 -9.86 3.26
CA ARG A 256 -5.13 -8.71 2.48
C ARG A 256 -4.27 -7.82 3.36
N LEU A 257 -3.06 -7.53 2.90
CA LEU A 257 -2.15 -6.59 3.54
C LEU A 257 -2.45 -5.17 3.03
N ASP A 258 -2.54 -4.23 3.96
CA ASP A 258 -2.81 -2.82 3.70
C ASP A 258 -1.50 -2.04 3.80
N MET A 259 -1.09 -1.40 2.69
CA MET A 259 0.15 -0.63 2.63
C MET A 259 0.16 0.57 3.58
N ASP A 260 -1.02 1.10 3.97
CA ASP A 260 -1.08 2.16 4.96
C ASP A 260 -0.78 1.69 6.40
N GLN A 261 -0.71 0.38 6.61
CA GLN A 261 -0.32 -0.26 7.89
C GLN A 261 1.10 -0.83 7.85
N ALA A 262 1.87 -0.57 6.79
CA ALA A 262 3.26 -0.97 6.70
C ALA A 262 4.07 -0.39 7.88
N LEU A 263 4.99 -1.20 8.43
CA LEU A 263 5.91 -0.80 9.51
C LEU A 263 6.75 0.40 9.07
N ASN A 264 7.26 0.34 7.84
CA ASN A 264 8.03 1.39 7.22
C ASN A 264 7.71 1.42 5.72
N ARG A 265 7.56 2.61 5.14
CA ARG A 265 7.31 2.77 3.71
C ARG A 265 7.85 4.07 3.17
N SER A 266 8.25 4.02 1.91
CA SER A 266 8.57 5.20 1.12
C SER A 266 7.33 6.09 0.96
N ARG A 267 7.53 7.40 1.04
CA ARG A 267 6.44 8.39 0.91
C ARG A 267 5.83 8.43 -0.49
N ASP A 268 6.53 7.89 -1.47
CA ASP A 268 6.19 8.01 -2.88
C ASP A 268 5.32 6.85 -3.38
N ILE A 269 5.11 5.81 -2.55
CA ILE A 269 4.20 4.70 -2.85
C ILE A 269 2.76 5.21 -2.85
N TRP A 270 2.01 4.85 -3.89
CA TRP A 270 0.56 5.10 -3.95
C TRP A 270 -0.13 3.86 -3.39
N THR A 271 -0.79 4.00 -2.24
CA THR A 271 -1.23 2.86 -1.44
C THR A 271 -2.53 2.24 -1.95
N HIS A 272 -3.33 2.97 -2.72
CA HIS A 272 -4.65 2.54 -3.19
C HIS A 272 -4.95 2.94 -4.64
N SER A 273 -3.98 3.52 -5.35
CA SER A 273 -4.08 3.85 -6.75
C SER A 273 -2.86 3.37 -7.55
N CYS A 274 -3.11 2.99 -8.79
CA CYS A 274 -2.09 2.72 -9.79
C CYS A 274 -2.32 3.57 -11.04
N PRO A 275 -1.24 3.98 -11.73
CA PRO A 275 -1.38 4.59 -13.04
C PRO A 275 -1.87 3.54 -14.05
N GLN A 276 -2.58 3.97 -15.10
CA GLN A 276 -3.00 3.08 -16.19
C GLN A 276 -1.82 2.53 -16.99
N SER A 277 -0.73 3.27 -17.07
CA SER A 277 0.52 2.85 -17.71
C SER A 277 1.71 3.20 -16.82
N LEU A 278 2.72 2.33 -16.83
CA LEU A 278 4.03 2.66 -16.26
C LEU A 278 4.66 3.67 -17.22
N GLY A 279 4.39 4.96 -17.01
CA GLY A 279 4.92 6.01 -17.86
C GLY A 279 6.43 5.90 -17.97
N HIS A 280 6.96 5.87 -19.20
CA HIS A 280 8.33 6.33 -19.42
C HIS A 280 8.38 7.76 -18.91
N GLY A 281 9.28 8.08 -17.99
CA GLY A 281 9.36 9.40 -17.35
C GLY A 281 9.38 10.54 -18.36
N THR A 282 8.20 11.08 -18.65
CA THR A 282 7.97 12.35 -19.31
C THR A 282 6.69 12.91 -18.69
N ASP A 283 6.90 13.61 -17.59
CA ASP A 283 6.28 14.88 -17.27
C ASP A 283 5.09 15.25 -18.19
N THR A 284 3.90 14.82 -17.80
CA THR A 284 2.64 15.48 -18.21
C THR A 284 1.80 15.70 -16.95
N SER A 285 2.39 16.40 -15.98
CA SER A 285 1.60 17.04 -14.94
C SER A 285 0.97 18.32 -15.50
N HIS A 286 -0.36 18.40 -15.45
CA HIS A 286 -1.11 19.66 -15.53
C HIS A 286 -1.59 20.05 -14.14
#